data_AF-A0A968P7Q8-F1
#
_entry.id   AF-A0A968P7Q8-F1
#
_cell.length_a   1.000
_cell.length_b   1.000
_cell.length_c   1.000
_cell.angle_alpha   90.00
_cell.angle_beta   90.00
_cell.angle_gamma   90.00
#
_symmetry.space_group_name_H-M   'P 1'
#
loop_
_entity.id
_entity.type
_entity.pdbx_description
1 polymer ?
#
loop_
_entity_poly.entity_id
_entity_poly.type
_entity_poly.pdbx_seq_one_letter_code
_entity_poly.pdbx_strand_id
1 'polypeptide(L)' 'MIHMSEQEQEYVAKLLKRRHDELLHELHHAVTREYKDGLRQEIDVTEKLLHKIQPVTVSA' A
#
# COMPACT_ATOMS: atom_id res chain seq x y z
N MET A 1 -1.65 -14.08 14.35
CA MET A 1 -0.70 -13.05 13.86
C MET A 1 0.27 -13.78 12.95
N ILE A 2 0.37 -13.40 11.67
CA ILE A 2 1.32 -14.05 10.75
C ILE A 2 2.71 -13.51 11.10
N HIS A 3 3.63 -14.39 11.49
CA HIS A 3 5.04 -14.01 11.64
C HIS A 3 5.69 -14.04 10.26
N MET A 4 6.26 -12.91 9.86
CA MET A 4 7.04 -12.76 8.63
C MET A 4 8.49 -12.48 8.99
N SER A 5 9.42 -13.13 8.30
CA SER A 5 10.84 -12.78 8.31
C SER A 5 11.06 -11.39 7.72
N GLU A 6 12.23 -10.81 7.99
CA GLU A 6 12.63 -9.51 7.42
C GLU A 6 12.61 -9.52 5.89
N GLN A 7 13.03 -10.62 5.27
CA GLN A 7 13.02 -10.78 3.81
C GLN A 7 11.60 -10.80 3.25
N GLU A 8 10.67 -11.49 3.93
CA GLU A 8 9.25 -11.51 3.54
C GLU A 8 8.62 -10.13 3.74
N GLN A 9 8.94 -9.42 4.82
CA GLN A 9 8.45 -8.05 5.06
C GLN A 9 8.95 -7.10 3.98
N GLU A 10 10.23 -7.16 3.62
CA GLU A 10 10.80 -6.34 2.55
C GLU A 10 10.16 -6.66 1.20
N TYR A 11 9.97 -7.94 0.90
CA TYR A 11 9.33 -8.38 -0.34
C TYR A 11 7.88 -7.85 -0.43
N VAL A 12 7.08 -8.04 0.62
CA VAL A 12 5.69 -7.54 0.66
C VAL A 12 5.66 -6.01 0.62
N ALA A 13 6.59 -5.32 1.28
CA ALA A 13 6.68 -3.86 1.22
C ALA A 13 6.96 -3.36 -0.21
N LYS A 14 7.83 -4.04 -0.96
CA LYS A 14 8.07 -3.71 -2.38
C LYS A 14 6.81 -3.93 -3.22
N LEU A 15 6.09 -5.03 -3.01
CA LEU A 15 4.83 -5.30 -3.73
C LEU A 15 3.76 -4.25 -3.43
N LEU A 16 3.56 -3.90 -2.16
CA LEU A 16 2.57 -2.91 -1.75
C LEU A 16 2.92 -1.49 -2.24
N LYS A 17 4.20 -1.09 -2.22
CA LYS A 17 4.63 0.20 -2.79
C LYS A 17 4.32 0.27 -4.28
N ARG A 18 4.66 -0.77 -5.03
CA ARG A 18 4.34 -0.84 -6.46
C ARG A 18 2.83 -0.75 -6.70
N ARG A 19 2.02 -1.49 -5.94
CA ARG A 19 0.55 -1.44 -6.08
C ARG A 19 0.00 -0.07 -5.73
N HIS A 20 0.55 0.60 -4.72
CA HIS A 20 0.16 1.97 -4.35
C HIS A 20 0.41 2.95 -5.50
N ASP A 21 1.58 2.90 -6.13
CA ASP A 21 1.91 3.74 -7.29
C ASP A 21 0.97 3.48 -8.47
N GLU A 22 0.66 2.20 -8.76
CA GLU A 22 -0.31 1.79 -9.79
C GLU A 22 -1.72 2.34 -9.49
N LEU A 23 -2.18 2.23 -8.25
CA LEU A 23 -3.49 2.73 -7.84
C LEU A 23 -3.60 4.26 -7.93
N LEU A 24 -2.54 4.98 -7.57
CA LEU A 24 -2.48 6.44 -7.72
C LEU A 24 -2.54 6.85 -9.19
N HIS A 25 -1.83 6.12 -10.05
CA HIS A 25 -1.88 6.33 -11.50
C HIS A 25 -3.29 6.07 -12.05
N GLU A 26 -3.92 4.96 -11.68
CA GLU A 26 -5.30 4.65 -12.05
C GLU A 26 -6.29 5.70 -11.56
N LEU A 27 -6.13 6.19 -10.32
CA LEU A 27 -7.01 7.19 -9.71
C LEU A 27 -6.95 8.52 -10.46
N HIS A 28 -5.76 8.90 -10.93
CA HIS A 28 -5.55 10.08 -11.76
C HIS A 28 -6.32 9.99 -13.09
N HIS A 29 -6.41 8.79 -13.68
CA HIS A 29 -7.08 8.56 -14.96
C HIS A 29 -8.57 8.17 -14.84
N ALA A 30 -9.04 7.83 -13.65
CA ALA A 30 -10.42 7.44 -13.42
C ALA A 30 -11.43 8.56 -13.77
N VAL A 31 -12.53 8.19 -14.42
CA VAL A 31 -13.58 9.14 -14.86
C VAL A 31 -14.78 9.11 -13.92
N THR A 32 -15.21 7.94 -13.47
CA THR A 32 -16.43 7.80 -12.67
C THR A 32 -16.13 7.96 -11.19
N ARG A 33 -17.09 8.57 -10.46
CA ARG A 33 -16.98 8.77 -9.01
C ARG A 33 -16.87 7.44 -8.25
N GLU A 34 -17.72 6.48 -8.61
CA GLU A 34 -17.75 5.16 -7.98
C GLU A 34 -16.40 4.44 -8.12
N TYR A 35 -15.79 4.48 -9.31
CA TYR A 35 -14.47 3.88 -9.52
C TYR A 35 -13.39 4.60 -8.70
N LYS A 36 -13.43 5.94 -8.64
CA LYS A 36 -12.51 6.72 -7.78
C LYS A 36 -12.65 6.37 -6.30
N ASP A 37 -13.88 6.14 -5.84
CA ASP A 37 -14.13 5.80 -4.44
C ASP A 37 -13.61 4.39 -4.12
N GLY A 38 -13.74 3.43 -5.05
CA GLY A 38 -13.09 2.12 -4.94
C GLY A 38 -11.56 2.22 -4.89
N LEU A 39 -10.95 2.96 -5.81
CA LEU A 39 -9.49 3.16 -5.84
C LEU A 39 -8.97 3.81 -4.55
N ARG A 40 -9.69 4.79 -3.99
CA ARG A 40 -9.33 5.42 -2.71
C ARG A 40 -9.37 4.42 -1.55
N GLN A 41 -10.34 3.51 -1.53
CA GLN A 41 -10.39 2.46 -0.51
C GLN A 41 -9.21 1.50 -0.63
N GLU A 42 -8.84 1.10 -1.85
CA GLU A 42 -7.67 0.25 -2.08
C GLU A 42 -6.36 0.95 -1.69
N ILE A 43 -6.22 2.25 -1.99
CA ILE A 43 -5.07 3.06 -1.58
C ILE A 43 -4.96 3.09 -0.06
N ASP A 44 -6.03 3.41 0.65
CA ASP A 44 -6.06 3.46 2.12
C ASP A 44 -5.69 2.11 2.76
N VAL A 45 -6.21 1.01 2.23
CA VAL A 45 -5.82 -0.35 2.69
C VAL A 45 -4.34 -0.61 2.44
N THR A 46 -3.82 -0.24 1.27
CA THR A 46 -2.41 -0.43 0.90
C THR A 46 -1.48 0.37 1.81
N GLU A 47 -1.81 1.63 2.10
CA GLU A 47 -1.06 2.49 3.02
C GLU A 47 -1.07 1.92 4.44
N LYS A 48 -2.24 1.48 4.93
CA LYS A 48 -2.35 0.83 6.24
C LYS A 48 -1.52 -0.45 6.33
N LEU A 49 -1.46 -1.24 5.26
CA LEU A 49 -0.61 -2.43 5.22
C LEU A 49 0.87 -2.07 5.21
N LEU A 50 1.28 -1.07 4.43
CA LEU A 50 2.66 -0.55 4.42
C LEU A 50 3.10 -0.08 5.81
N HIS A 51 2.25 0.65 6.52
CA HIS A 51 2.51 1.08 7.90
C HIS A 51 2.62 -0.07 8.90
N LYS A 52 1.91 -1.18 8.67
CA LYS A 52 1.96 -2.36 9.56
C LYS A 52 3.21 -3.21 9.36
N ILE A 53 3.79 -3.21 8.16
CA ILE A 53 4.94 -4.06 7.82
C ILE A 53 6.28 -3.33 7.80
N GLN A 54 6.28 -1.99 7.65
CA GLN A 54 7.51 -1.23 7.82
C GLN A 54 7.78 -1.10 9.33
N PRO A 55 8.97 -1.50 9.81
CA PRO A 55 9.36 -1.14 11.16
C PRO A 55 9.37 0.38 11.24
N VAL A 56 8.75 0.94 12.28
CA VAL A 56 8.89 2.36 12.60
C VAL A 56 10.37 2.58 12.90
N THR A 57 11.15 2.97 11.90
CA THR A 57 12.50 3.47 12.11
C THR A 57 12.35 4.84 12.78
N VAL A 58 12.08 4.82 14.08
CA VAL A 58 12.41 5.97 14.94
C VAL A 58 13.92 5.95 15.04
N SER A 59 14.57 6.67 14.11
CA SER A 59 15.98 7.02 14.25
C SER A 59 16.16 7.75 15.58
N ALA A 60 17.07 7.23 16.40
CA ALA A 60 17.59 7.86 17.62
C ALA A 60 18.41 9.12 17.30
#